data_AF-A0A8W8J9T1-F1
#
_entry.id   AF-A0A8W8J9T1-F1
#
_cell.length_a   1.000
_cell.length_b   1.000
_cell.length_c   1.000
_cell.angle_alpha   90.00
_cell.angle_beta   90.00
_cell.angle_gamma   90.00
#
_symmetry.space_group_name_H-M   'P 1'
#
loop_
_entity.id
_entity.type
_entity.pdbx_description
1 polymer ?
#
loop_
_entity_poly.entity_id
_entity_poly.type
_entity_poly.pdbx_seq_one_letter_code
_entity_poly.pdbx_strand_id
1 'polypeptide(L)'
;EEFYATRDTLGLNQWKDKPEYVDRMVDDLEKQIKKREKYSRRRTFDEDADIDYINERNMKFNKKLERFYGTYTAEIKQNLERGTAV
;
A
#
# COMPACT_ATOMS: atom_id res chain seq x y z
N GLU A 1 -25.09 -34.15 17.38
CA GLU A 1 -24.85 -32.97 18.25
C GLU A 1 -23.47 -32.35 18.07
N GLU A 2 -22.52 -32.98 17.36
CA GLU A 2 -21.13 -32.47 17.21
C GLU A 2 -20.92 -31.38 16.14
N PHE A 3 -21.98 -30.95 15.43
CA PHE A 3 -21.85 -29.91 14.40
C PHE A 3 -21.55 -28.52 14.97
N TYR A 4 -22.09 -28.23 16.17
CA TYR A 4 -21.82 -26.99 16.89
C TYR A 4 -20.76 -27.25 17.95
N ALA A 5 -19.50 -27.14 17.54
CA ALA A 5 -18.37 -27.36 18.41
C ALA A 5 -18.32 -26.34 19.56
N THR A 6 -18.18 -26.84 20.80
CA THR A 6 -17.84 -26.05 21.99
C THR A 6 -16.36 -26.25 22.33
N ARG A 7 -15.84 -25.52 23.32
CA ARG A 7 -14.41 -25.59 23.68
C ARG A 7 -13.91 -27.01 23.99
N ASP A 8 -14.79 -27.90 24.48
CA ASP A 8 -14.43 -29.24 24.95
C ASP A 8 -14.70 -30.34 23.90
N THR A 9 -15.09 -29.98 22.67
CA THR A 9 -15.29 -30.97 21.61
C THR A 9 -13.97 -31.54 21.11
N LEU A 10 -13.84 -32.86 21.14
CA LEU A 10 -12.66 -33.60 20.70
C LEU A 10 -12.82 -34.06 19.24
N GLY A 11 -11.70 -34.26 18.53
CA GLY A 11 -11.72 -34.90 17.20
C GLY A 11 -11.74 -33.96 15.98
N LEU A 12 -11.73 -32.64 16.17
CA LEU A 12 -11.74 -31.65 15.07
C LEU A 12 -10.58 -31.81 14.06
N ASN A 13 -9.44 -32.37 14.50
CA ASN A 13 -8.23 -32.51 13.68
C ASN A 13 -8.21 -33.80 12.82
N GLN A 14 -9.26 -34.62 12.87
CA GLN A 14 -9.32 -35.87 12.09
C GLN A 14 -9.88 -35.69 10.67
N TRP A 15 -10.36 -34.49 10.36
CA TRP A 15 -10.97 -34.20 9.07
C TRP A 15 -9.91 -33.86 8.02
N LYS A 16 -9.99 -34.52 6.87
CA LYS A 16 -9.22 -34.17 5.66
C LYS A 16 -10.18 -33.56 4.65
N ASP A 17 -9.91 -32.31 4.29
CA ASP A 17 -10.65 -31.59 3.24
C ASP A 17 -10.65 -32.34 1.91
N LYS A 18 -11.74 -32.20 1.15
CA LYS A 18 -11.75 -32.66 -0.24
C LYS A 18 -10.91 -31.70 -1.11
N PRO A 19 -10.23 -32.19 -2.15
CA PRO A 19 -9.37 -31.36 -3.01
C PRO A 19 -10.06 -30.10 -3.55
N GLU A 20 -11.34 -30.20 -3.94
CA GLU A 20 -12.13 -29.07 -4.46
C GLU A 20 -12.27 -27.87 -3.51
N TYR A 21 -12.26 -28.11 -2.19
CA TYR A 21 -12.32 -27.03 -1.18
C TYR A 21 -10.96 -26.35 -1.05
N VAL A 22 -9.87 -27.12 -1.16
CA VAL A 22 -8.50 -26.61 -1.17
C VAL A 22 -8.27 -25.75 -2.41
N ASP A 23 -8.70 -26.20 -3.58
CA ASP A 23 -8.56 -25.44 -4.83
C ASP A 23 -9.28 -24.09 -4.76
N ARG A 24 -10.51 -24.06 -4.21
CA ARG A 24 -11.25 -22.81 -3.99
C ARG A 24 -10.56 -21.86 -3.00
N MET A 25 -9.91 -22.40 -1.97
CA MET A 25 -9.14 -21.59 -1.02
C MET A 25 -7.92 -20.97 -1.72
N VAL A 26 -7.21 -21.74 -2.54
CA VAL A 26 -6.07 -21.24 -3.33
C VAL A 26 -6.50 -20.13 -4.27
N ASP A 27 -7.61 -20.31 -4.99
CA ASP A 27 -8.17 -19.29 -5.88
C ASP A 27 -8.50 -17.98 -5.15
N ASP A 28 -9.04 -18.05 -3.93
CA ASP A 28 -9.32 -16.86 -3.13
C ASP A 28 -8.03 -16.17 -2.67
N LEU A 29 -7.04 -16.93 -2.21
CA LEU A 29 -5.73 -16.40 -1.83
C LEU A 29 -5.07 -15.66 -2.99
N GLU A 30 -5.11 -16.22 -4.19
CA GLU A 30 -4.59 -15.55 -5.39
C GLU A 30 -5.32 -14.23 -5.69
N LYS A 31 -6.64 -14.19 -5.53
CA LYS A 31 -7.42 -12.96 -5.70
C LYS A 31 -7.04 -11.92 -4.66
N GLN A 32 -6.83 -12.32 -3.41
CA GLN A 32 -6.39 -11.43 -2.35
C GLN A 32 -4.98 -10.87 -2.61
N ILE A 33 -4.05 -11.70 -3.10
CA ILE A 33 -2.71 -11.28 -3.50
C ILE A 33 -2.79 -10.24 -4.63
N LYS A 34 -3.54 -10.53 -5.70
CA LYS A 34 -3.76 -9.60 -6.82
C LYS A 34 -4.38 -8.27 -6.36
N LYS A 35 -5.27 -8.28 -5.36
CA LYS A 35 -5.84 -7.06 -4.77
C LYS A 35 -4.80 -6.28 -3.97
N ARG A 36 -3.97 -6.97 -3.18
CA ARG A 36 -2.91 -6.37 -2.35
C ARG A 36 -1.85 -5.67 -3.20
N GLU A 37 -1.42 -6.30 -4.30
CA GLU A 37 -0.45 -5.71 -5.23
C GLU A 37 -0.92 -4.38 -5.82
N LYS A 38 -2.21 -4.25 -6.11
CA LYS A 38 -2.82 -3.06 -6.70
C LYS A 38 -3.18 -1.96 -5.69
N TYR A 39 -2.94 -2.18 -4.39
CA TYR A 39 -3.29 -1.22 -3.34
C TYR A 39 -2.49 0.08 -3.47
N SER A 40 -1.18 -0.01 -3.68
CA SER A 40 -0.31 1.15 -3.92
C SER A 40 -0.21 1.43 -5.42
N ARG A 41 -1.11 2.26 -5.93
CA ARG A 41 -1.09 2.66 -7.35
C ARG A 41 0.06 3.63 -7.64
N ARG A 42 0.80 3.37 -8.72
CA ARG A 42 1.80 4.31 -9.25
C ARG A 42 1.09 5.56 -9.77
N ARG A 43 1.54 6.74 -9.34
CA ARG A 43 1.09 8.02 -9.91
C ARG A 43 1.76 8.21 -11.27
N THR A 44 1.05 8.77 -12.24
CA THR A 44 1.60 9.16 -13.54
C THR A 44 2.78 10.09 -13.32
N PHE A 45 3.85 9.88 -14.10
CA PHE A 45 4.96 10.81 -14.15
C PHE A 45 4.53 11.98 -15.01
N ASP A 46 4.80 13.19 -14.55
CA ASP A 46 4.56 14.42 -15.28
C ASP A 46 5.93 14.88 -15.80
N GLU A 47 6.07 14.96 -17.13
CA GLU A 47 7.33 15.34 -17.78
C GLU A 47 7.57 16.85 -17.72
N ASP A 48 6.51 17.64 -17.52
CA ASP A 48 6.56 19.10 -17.47
C ASP A 48 6.79 19.64 -16.04
N ALA A 49 6.83 18.75 -15.04
CA ALA A 49 7.05 19.14 -13.65
C ALA A 49 8.52 19.45 -13.36
N ASP A 50 8.77 20.50 -12.57
CA ASP A 50 10.11 20.85 -12.12
C ASP A 50 10.75 19.70 -11.32
N ILE A 51 11.93 19.27 -11.76
CA ILE A 51 12.67 18.15 -11.18
C ILE A 51 13.62 18.67 -10.10
N ASP A 52 13.27 18.42 -8.84
CA ASP A 52 14.06 18.78 -7.66
C ASP A 52 15.02 17.68 -7.17
N TYR A 53 15.20 16.61 -7.96
CA TYR A 53 15.93 15.40 -7.55
C TYR A 53 16.92 14.91 -8.61
N ILE A 54 18.02 14.29 -8.15
CA ILE A 54 19.05 13.70 -9.02
C ILE A 54 18.80 12.20 -9.25
N ASN A 55 18.17 11.51 -8.30
CA ASN A 55 17.92 10.06 -8.37
C ASN A 55 16.53 9.65 -7.86
N GLU A 56 16.08 8.43 -8.17
CA GLU A 56 14.72 7.97 -7.81
C GLU A 56 14.50 7.85 -6.28
N ARG A 57 15.56 7.51 -5.53
CA ARG A 57 15.47 7.43 -4.05
C ARG A 57 15.28 8.83 -3.45
N ASN A 58 15.97 9.82 -4.00
CA ASN A 58 15.87 11.24 -3.65
C ASN A 58 14.48 11.76 -4.02
N MET A 59 13.95 11.47 -5.22
CA MET A 59 12.56 11.80 -5.58
C MET A 59 11.54 11.30 -4.54
N LYS A 60 11.67 10.02 -4.12
CA LYS A 60 10.77 9.44 -3.11
C LYS A 60 10.91 10.11 -1.75
N PHE A 61 12.13 10.54 -1.41
CA PHE A 61 12.42 11.27 -0.18
C PHE A 61 11.87 12.69 -0.22
N ASN A 62 12.08 13.45 -1.29
CA ASN A 62 11.48 14.78 -1.49
C ASN A 62 9.95 14.71 -1.45
N LYS A 63 9.34 13.72 -2.12
CA LYS A 63 7.88 13.45 -2.02
C LYS A 63 7.42 13.08 -0.61
N LYS A 64 8.31 12.54 0.24
CA LYS A 64 8.01 12.30 1.65
C LYS A 64 8.07 13.64 2.41
N LEU A 65 9.12 14.42 2.23
CA LEU A 65 9.27 15.74 2.85
C LEU A 65 8.10 16.65 2.51
N GLU A 66 7.70 16.74 1.24
CA GLU A 66 6.57 17.56 0.81
C GLU A 66 5.26 17.17 1.52
N ARG A 67 5.03 15.87 1.76
CA ARG A 67 3.84 15.41 2.48
C ARG A 67 3.81 15.80 3.95
N PHE A 68 4.97 15.92 4.60
CA PHE A 68 5.05 16.25 6.02
C PHE A 68 5.24 17.74 6.27
N TYR A 69 6.03 18.40 5.42
CA TYR A 69 6.50 19.77 5.62
C TYR A 69 5.90 20.76 4.64
N GLY A 70 5.31 20.32 3.52
CA GLY A 70 4.78 21.21 2.48
C GLY A 70 3.72 22.19 3.01
N THR A 71 2.93 21.80 4.02
CA THR A 71 1.96 22.69 4.67
C THR A 71 2.62 23.82 5.45
N TYR A 72 3.82 23.59 5.99
CA TYR A 72 4.55 24.55 6.81
C TYR A 72 5.56 25.36 6.00
N THR A 73 6.09 24.81 4.90
CA THR A 73 7.11 25.44 4.06
C THR A 73 6.52 26.11 2.81
N ALA A 74 5.19 26.23 2.70
CA ALA A 74 4.52 26.83 1.55
C ALA A 74 4.98 28.27 1.29
N GLU A 75 5.14 29.09 2.35
CA GLU A 75 5.62 30.48 2.24
C GLU A 75 7.06 30.53 1.75
N ILE A 76 7.93 29.69 2.31
CA ILE A 76 9.35 29.61 1.91
C ILE A 76 9.46 29.21 0.43
N LYS A 77 8.64 28.25 -0.02
CA LYS A 77 8.62 27.81 -1.42
C LYS A 77 8.22 28.93 -2.37
N GLN A 78 7.16 29.68 -2.04
CA GLN A 78 6.75 30.82 -2.86
C GLN A 78 7.79 31.95 -2.86
N ASN A 79 8.49 32.18 -1.74
CA ASN A 79 9.55 33.18 -1.67
C ASN A 79 10.75 32.80 -2.55
N LEU A 80 11.08 31.50 -2.66
CA LEU A 80 12.08 30.99 -3.58
C LEU A 80 11.66 31.20 -5.04
N GLU A 81 10.40 30.88 -5.37
CA GLU A 81 9.86 31.07 -6.74
C GLU A 81 9.78 32.55 -7.14
N ARG A 82 9.68 33.48 -6.18
CA ARG A 82 9.67 34.93 -6.41
C ARG A 82 11.06 35.59 -6.44
N GLY A 83 12.13 34.81 -6.28
CA GLY A 83 13.51 35.26 -6.50
C GLY A 83 14.22 35.85 -5.27
N THR A 84 13.49 36.35 -4.26
CA THR A 84 13.95 36.65 -2.88
C THR A 84 12.74 37.05 -2.03
N ALA A 85 12.86 36.93 -0.70
CA ALA A 85 11.80 37.31 0.24
C ALA A 85 11.41 38.80 0.12
N VAL A 86 10.10 39.09 0.29
CA VAL A 86 9.62 40.37 0.82
C VAL A 86 9.83 40.37 2.33
#